data_AF-A0A9E5UXW5-F1
#
_entry.id   AF-A0A9E5UXW5-F1
#
_cell.length_a   1.000
_cell.length_b   1.000
_cell.length_c   1.000
_cell.angle_alpha   90.00
_cell.angle_beta   90.00
_cell.angle_gamma   90.00
#
_symmetry.space_group_name_H-M   'P 1'
#
loop_
_entity.id
_entity.type
_entity.pdbx_description
1 polymer ?
#
loop_
_entity_poly.entity_id
_entity_poly.type
_entity_poly.pdbx_seq_one_letter_code
_entity_poly.pdbx_strand_id
1 'polypeptide(L)'
;MQTIPIQDVICDERVRELSVNHVDSLCASILQRGLMQPIVVLSYKEPRLVAGCHRLEAYKKLNQRFGTHLEIPCVALQDYLIAQKKISPTDTLSKADLLIYEVEENVKRLSMTWQDRVVAVAKYHKLQSGAAARRGESWAQEQTGELLGLDQSNVSRALIVAKRIRKEPDGLVAKAASLKEAILLILKERQAEAAKVFANKLKEKRKQIEPSEPATVVSTNEPKKEDDSAQPKSSSDLYSMQDVSEFFHVGDCLELLPKLAEKITINHIITDPPYAINMENLNMEGLEK
;
A
#
# COMPACT_ATOMS: atom_id res chain seq x y z
N MET A 1 -27.39 -4.02 29.47
CA MET A 1 -25.94 -3.80 29.35
C MET A 1 -25.29 -4.49 30.54
N GLN A 2 -24.38 -5.43 30.30
CA GLN A 2 -23.72 -6.17 31.38
C GLN A 2 -22.42 -5.45 31.79
N THR A 3 -21.97 -5.71 33.01
CA THR A 3 -20.70 -5.22 33.55
C THR A 3 -19.78 -6.41 33.84
N ILE A 4 -18.48 -6.18 33.76
CA ILE A 4 -17.45 -7.16 34.12
C ILE A 4 -16.39 -6.51 35.00
N PRO A 5 -15.80 -7.24 35.98
CA PRO A 5 -14.70 -6.72 36.76
C PRO A 5 -13.52 -6.31 35.86
N ILE A 6 -12.96 -5.13 36.09
CA ILE A 6 -11.88 -4.59 35.25
C ILE A 6 -10.61 -5.45 35.27
N GLN A 7 -10.43 -6.25 36.32
CA GLN A 7 -9.29 -7.16 36.49
C GLN A 7 -9.43 -8.42 35.66
N ASP A 8 -10.66 -8.83 35.36
CA ASP A 8 -10.93 -10.05 34.58
C ASP A 8 -10.76 -9.81 33.08
N VAL A 9 -10.71 -8.55 32.63
CA VAL A 9 -10.59 -8.20 31.22
C VAL A 9 -9.19 -8.54 30.68
N ILE A 10 -9.13 -9.53 29.78
CA ILE A 10 -7.89 -9.98 29.15
C ILE A 10 -7.55 -9.04 28.00
N CYS A 11 -6.41 -8.35 28.08
CA CYS A 11 -5.94 -7.43 27.04
C CYS A 11 -4.65 -7.96 26.39
N ASP A 12 -4.73 -8.37 25.13
CA ASP A 12 -3.57 -8.75 24.32
C ASP A 12 -2.84 -7.51 23.73
N GLU A 13 -1.77 -7.77 22.97
CA GLU A 13 -1.04 -6.76 22.20
C GLU A 13 -1.97 -6.01 21.22
N ARG A 14 -2.02 -4.68 21.37
CA ARG A 14 -2.94 -3.80 20.64
C ARG A 14 -2.33 -3.27 19.34
N VAL A 15 -3.17 -2.88 18.39
CA VAL A 15 -2.73 -2.24 17.14
C VAL A 15 -2.25 -0.81 17.37
N ARG A 16 -2.92 -0.10 18.28
CA ARG A 16 -2.67 1.31 18.58
C ARG A 16 -2.08 1.43 19.98
N GLU A 17 -1.04 2.23 20.10
CA GLU A 17 -0.45 2.56 21.39
C GLU A 17 -1.39 3.39 22.27
N LEU A 18 -1.20 3.27 23.57
CA LEU A 18 -1.95 4.04 24.55
C LEU A 18 -1.49 5.49 24.54
N SER A 19 -2.46 6.41 24.42
CA SER A 19 -2.20 7.84 24.54
C SER A 19 -2.57 8.25 25.96
N VAL A 20 -1.55 8.60 26.75
CA VAL A 20 -1.74 9.02 28.15
C VAL A 20 -2.70 10.22 28.23
N ASN A 21 -2.50 11.23 27.39
CA ASN A 21 -3.35 12.42 27.33
C ASN A 21 -4.82 12.09 27.02
N HIS A 22 -5.06 11.13 26.11
CA HIS A 22 -6.42 10.72 25.77
C HIS A 22 -7.07 9.94 26.92
N VAL A 23 -6.31 9.06 27.60
CA VAL A 23 -6.79 8.35 28.79
C VAL A 23 -7.16 9.34 29.90
N ASP A 24 -6.34 10.37 30.13
CA ASP A 24 -6.63 11.39 31.14
C ASP A 24 -7.87 12.22 30.83
N SER A 25 -8.04 12.60 29.57
CA SER A 25 -9.28 13.24 29.11
C SER A 25 -10.50 12.33 29.31
N LEU A 26 -10.37 11.03 29.03
CA LEU A 26 -11.44 10.05 29.26
C LEU A 26 -11.75 9.89 30.74
N CYS A 27 -10.77 9.83 31.63
CA CYS A 27 -10.99 9.79 33.08
C CYS A 27 -11.85 10.96 33.55
N ALA A 28 -11.52 12.19 33.12
CA ALA A 28 -12.30 13.38 33.46
C ALA A 28 -13.75 13.30 32.94
N SER A 29 -13.94 12.84 31.70
CA SER A 29 -15.26 12.66 31.10
C SER A 29 -16.09 11.60 31.83
N ILE A 30 -15.48 10.45 32.15
CA ILE A 30 -16.13 9.34 32.86
C ILE A 30 -16.57 9.76 34.26
N LEU A 31 -15.75 10.52 34.99
CA LEU A 31 -16.14 11.05 36.31
C LEU A 31 -17.34 11.99 36.25
N GLN A 32 -17.44 12.80 35.19
CA GLN A 32 -18.52 13.79 35.05
C GLN A 32 -19.82 13.20 34.51
N ARG A 33 -19.74 12.27 33.56
CA ARG A 33 -20.90 11.83 32.75
C ARG A 33 -21.07 10.33 32.70
N GLY A 34 -20.17 9.57 33.31
CA GLY A 34 -20.10 8.12 33.16
C GLY A 34 -19.55 7.69 31.80
N LEU A 35 -19.52 6.38 31.59
CA LEU A 35 -19.07 5.80 30.33
C LEU A 35 -20.19 5.84 29.28
N MET A 36 -20.01 6.67 28.25
CA MET A 36 -21.01 6.85 27.18
C MET A 36 -21.13 5.64 26.25
N GLN A 37 -20.02 4.94 26.01
CA GLN A 37 -19.99 3.77 25.12
C GLN A 37 -19.28 2.62 25.84
N PRO A 38 -19.88 1.42 25.89
CA PRO A 38 -19.28 0.26 26.55
C PRO A 38 -18.05 -0.25 25.79
N ILE A 39 -17.16 -0.95 26.49
CA ILE A 39 -16.08 -1.70 25.83
C ILE A 39 -16.65 -2.92 25.10
N VAL A 40 -15.91 -3.44 24.13
CA VAL A 40 -16.30 -4.66 23.41
C VAL A 40 -15.36 -5.79 23.82
N VAL A 41 -15.93 -6.89 24.30
CA VAL A 41 -15.21 -8.11 24.65
C VAL A 41 -15.64 -9.26 23.75
N LEU A 42 -14.83 -10.32 23.65
CA LEU A 42 -15.16 -11.50 22.86
C LEU A 42 -16.47 -12.14 23.34
N SER A 43 -16.51 -12.54 24.62
CA SER A 43 -17.69 -13.06 25.29
C SER A 43 -17.67 -12.72 26.79
N TYR A 44 -18.77 -12.91 27.50
CA TYR A 44 -18.80 -12.71 28.96
C TYR A 44 -18.05 -13.81 29.73
N LYS A 45 -17.86 -15.00 29.12
CA LYS A 45 -17.11 -16.11 29.73
C LYS A 45 -15.60 -15.99 29.50
N GLU A 46 -15.22 -15.47 28.34
CA GLU A 46 -13.83 -15.13 28.00
C GLU A 46 -13.78 -13.63 27.66
N PRO A 47 -13.63 -12.75 28.67
CA PRO A 47 -13.69 -11.29 28.51
C PRO A 47 -12.42 -10.71 27.87
N ARG A 48 -12.03 -11.23 26.72
CA ARG A 48 -10.91 -10.73 25.92
C ARG A 48 -11.30 -9.44 25.20
N LEU A 49 -10.51 -8.39 25.39
CA LEU A 49 -10.81 -7.06 24.90
C LEU A 49 -10.66 -6.97 23.37
N VAL A 50 -11.75 -6.68 22.67
CA VAL A 50 -11.75 -6.44 21.22
C VAL A 50 -11.59 -4.96 20.94
N ALA A 51 -12.39 -4.09 21.56
CA ALA A 51 -12.35 -2.65 21.33
C ALA A 51 -12.56 -1.84 22.61
N GLY A 52 -12.02 -0.62 22.62
CA GLY A 52 -12.13 0.30 23.76
C GLY A 52 -10.97 0.26 24.74
N CYS A 53 -9.75 -0.03 24.29
CA CYS A 53 -8.54 -0.07 25.12
C CYS A 53 -8.35 1.19 25.99
N HIS A 54 -8.44 2.40 25.43
CA HIS A 54 -8.31 3.63 26.23
C HIS A 54 -9.41 3.79 27.30
N ARG A 55 -10.62 3.24 27.08
CA ARG A 55 -11.70 3.26 28.07
C ARG A 55 -11.41 2.30 29.23
N LEU A 56 -10.92 1.10 28.93
CA LEU A 56 -10.48 0.14 29.94
C LEU A 56 -9.35 0.72 30.80
N GLU A 57 -8.36 1.34 30.16
CA GLU A 57 -7.23 1.95 30.88
C GLU A 57 -7.67 3.17 31.72
N ALA A 58 -8.64 3.95 31.26
CA ALA A 58 -9.22 5.01 32.08
C ALA A 58 -9.90 4.45 33.34
N TYR A 59 -10.68 3.36 33.22
CA TYR A 59 -11.29 2.68 34.37
C TYR A 59 -10.24 2.14 35.35
N LYS A 60 -9.18 1.49 34.85
CA LYS A 60 -8.06 1.02 35.68
C LYS A 60 -7.39 2.17 36.42
N LYS A 61 -7.14 3.29 35.74
CA LYS A 61 -6.54 4.50 36.34
C LYS A 61 -7.43 5.13 37.40
N LEU A 62 -8.74 5.18 37.18
CA LEU A 62 -9.71 5.67 38.16
C LEU A 62 -9.77 4.77 39.39
N ASN A 63 -9.76 3.44 39.20
CA ASN A 63 -9.70 2.50 40.32
C ASN A 63 -8.41 2.63 41.13
N GLN A 64 -7.26 2.72 40.46
CA GLN A 64 -5.97 2.92 41.15
C GLN A 64 -5.95 4.22 41.96
N ARG A 65 -6.57 5.29 41.47
CA ARG A 65 -6.54 6.61 42.12
C ARG A 65 -7.55 6.78 43.25
N PHE A 66 -8.74 6.18 43.11
CA PHE A 66 -9.88 6.46 44.00
C PHE A 66 -10.50 5.21 44.63
N GLY A 67 -10.08 4.00 44.24
CA GLY A 67 -10.69 2.75 44.69
C GLY A 67 -12.14 2.55 44.19
N THR A 68 -12.50 3.17 43.07
CA THR A 68 -13.85 3.11 42.47
C THR A 68 -13.80 2.48 41.08
N HIS A 69 -14.94 2.31 40.39
CA HIS A 69 -14.98 1.79 39.01
C HIS A 69 -14.38 0.37 38.87
N LEU A 70 -14.72 -0.51 39.82
CA LEU A 70 -14.29 -1.91 39.86
C LEU A 70 -14.86 -2.74 38.70
N GLU A 71 -16.00 -2.33 38.15
CA GLU A 71 -16.64 -2.98 37.02
C GLU A 71 -16.81 -2.00 35.86
N ILE A 72 -16.64 -2.50 34.63
CA ILE A 72 -16.79 -1.73 33.41
C ILE A 72 -17.94 -2.27 32.56
N PRO A 73 -18.83 -1.40 32.04
CA PRO A 73 -19.85 -1.80 31.08
C PRO A 73 -19.25 -2.37 29.79
N CYS A 74 -19.73 -3.53 29.36
CA CYS A 74 -19.25 -4.20 28.16
C CYS A 74 -20.37 -4.80 27.30
N VAL A 75 -20.02 -5.10 26.05
CA VAL A 75 -20.85 -5.85 25.09
C VAL A 75 -20.02 -7.02 24.55
N ALA A 76 -20.64 -8.20 24.50
CA ALA A 76 -20.04 -9.40 23.91
C ALA A 76 -20.21 -9.39 22.38
N LEU A 77 -19.08 -9.44 21.65
CA LEU A 77 -19.05 -9.48 20.19
C LEU A 77 -19.64 -10.80 19.67
N GLN A 78 -19.31 -11.92 20.29
CA GLN A 78 -19.77 -13.24 19.85
C GLN A 78 -21.30 -13.33 19.90
N ASP A 79 -21.91 -12.89 21.00
CA ASP A 79 -23.37 -12.86 21.16
C ASP A 79 -24.03 -11.98 20.09
N TYR A 80 -23.43 -10.83 19.77
CA TYR A 80 -23.91 -9.95 18.71
C TYR A 80 -23.84 -10.63 17.33
N LEU A 81 -22.73 -11.29 16.98
CA LEU A 81 -22.57 -11.97 15.70
C LEU A 81 -23.50 -13.18 15.55
N ILE A 82 -23.71 -13.94 16.64
CA ILE A 82 -24.69 -15.03 16.68
C ILE A 82 -26.10 -14.49 16.44
N ALA A 83 -26.49 -13.41 17.12
CA ALA A 83 -27.80 -12.78 16.95
C ALA A 83 -28.04 -12.29 15.50
N GLN A 84 -26.97 -11.83 14.84
CA GLN A 84 -26.98 -11.42 13.42
C GLN A 84 -26.84 -12.60 12.43
N LYS A 85 -26.81 -13.85 12.92
CA LYS A 85 -26.61 -15.06 12.12
C LYS A 85 -25.35 -15.01 11.24
N LYS A 86 -24.31 -14.32 11.72
CA LYS A 86 -23.00 -14.21 11.04
C LYS A 86 -22.08 -15.37 11.37
N ILE A 87 -22.26 -15.97 12.55
CA ILE A 87 -21.54 -17.15 13.04
C ILE A 87 -22.52 -18.09 13.75
N SER A 88 -22.20 -19.38 13.82
CA SER A 88 -22.92 -20.36 14.63
C SER A 88 -22.57 -20.20 16.12
N PRO A 89 -23.46 -20.55 17.06
CA PRO A 89 -23.15 -20.61 18.49
C PRO A 89 -21.95 -21.52 18.85
N THR A 90 -21.63 -22.47 17.97
CA THR A 90 -20.49 -23.39 18.11
C THR A 90 -19.18 -22.82 17.58
N ASP A 91 -19.24 -21.72 16.83
CA ASP A 91 -18.05 -21.16 16.19
C ASP A 91 -17.24 -20.35 17.21
N THR A 92 -15.92 -20.52 17.14
CA THR A 92 -14.97 -19.78 17.98
C THR A 92 -14.21 -18.80 17.10
N LEU A 93 -14.28 -17.51 17.44
CA LEU A 93 -13.47 -16.49 16.76
C LEU A 93 -12.01 -16.67 17.11
N SER A 94 -11.15 -16.71 16.09
CA SER A 94 -9.72 -16.80 16.29
C SER A 94 -9.14 -15.45 16.75
N LYS A 95 -7.94 -15.46 17.34
CA LYS A 95 -7.20 -14.22 17.65
C LYS A 95 -6.99 -13.33 16.42
N ALA A 96 -6.86 -13.92 15.23
CA ALA A 96 -6.73 -13.16 13.99
C ALA A 96 -8.03 -12.41 13.66
N ASP A 97 -9.19 -13.04 13.82
CA ASP A 97 -10.49 -12.42 13.57
C ASP A 97 -10.73 -11.25 14.53
N LEU A 98 -10.38 -11.41 15.81
CA LEU A 98 -10.47 -10.34 16.80
C LEU A 98 -9.61 -9.12 16.42
N LEU A 99 -8.41 -9.39 15.92
CA LEU A 99 -7.48 -8.34 15.49
C LEU A 99 -7.97 -7.65 14.21
N ILE A 100 -8.62 -8.37 13.30
CA ILE A 100 -9.29 -7.83 12.12
C ILE A 100 -10.37 -6.82 12.56
N TYR A 101 -11.27 -7.20 13.47
CA TYR A 101 -12.31 -6.30 13.99
C TYR A 101 -11.74 -5.04 14.66
N GLU A 102 -10.67 -5.18 15.45
CA GLU A 102 -10.00 -4.02 16.05
C GLU A 102 -9.47 -3.06 14.98
N VAL A 103 -8.82 -3.59 13.94
CA VAL A 103 -8.25 -2.76 12.89
C VAL A 103 -9.34 -2.06 12.08
N GLU A 104 -10.43 -2.75 11.73
CA GLU A 104 -11.54 -2.15 10.99
C GLU A 104 -12.16 -0.97 11.74
N GLU A 105 -12.42 -1.12 13.05
CA GLU A 105 -12.96 -0.04 13.88
C GLU A 105 -12.01 1.16 13.90
N ASN A 106 -10.72 0.89 14.10
CA ASN A 106 -9.68 1.91 14.16
C ASN A 106 -9.53 2.67 12.83
N VAL A 107 -9.52 1.97 11.70
CA VAL A 107 -9.41 2.59 10.36
C VAL A 107 -10.61 3.48 10.05
N LYS A 108 -11.80 3.14 10.57
CA LYS A 108 -13.02 3.94 10.41
C LYS A 108 -13.10 5.16 11.35
N ARG A 109 -12.17 5.33 12.30
CA ARG A 109 -12.14 6.53 13.17
C ARG A 109 -11.63 7.75 12.39
N LEU A 110 -12.42 8.83 12.42
CA LEU A 110 -12.05 10.12 11.83
C LEU A 110 -10.77 10.73 12.44
N SER A 111 -10.48 10.46 13.72
CA SER A 111 -9.37 11.08 14.45
C SER A 111 -8.06 10.27 14.41
N MET A 112 -7.90 9.35 13.45
CA MET A 112 -6.67 8.59 13.29
C MET A 112 -5.65 9.39 12.49
N THR A 113 -4.39 9.45 12.96
CA THR A 113 -3.31 10.05 12.16
C THR A 113 -3.14 9.26 10.87
N TRP A 114 -2.66 9.90 9.81
CA TRP A 114 -2.48 9.20 8.54
C TRP A 114 -1.44 8.07 8.66
N GLN A 115 -0.43 8.23 9.53
CA GLN A 115 0.60 7.23 9.82
C GLN A 115 -0.01 5.98 10.48
N ASP A 116 -0.80 6.18 11.54
CA ASP A 116 -1.48 5.09 12.24
C ASP A 116 -2.42 4.34 11.29
N ARG A 117 -3.16 5.08 10.45
CA ARG A 117 -4.06 4.50 9.45
C ARG A 117 -3.30 3.62 8.46
N VAL A 118 -2.17 4.09 7.97
CA VAL A 118 -1.31 3.35 7.03
C VAL A 118 -0.74 2.07 7.67
N VAL A 119 -0.26 2.16 8.91
CA VAL A 119 0.25 1.01 9.67
C VAL A 119 -0.86 -0.01 9.93
N ALA A 120 -2.06 0.46 10.28
CA ALA A 120 -3.24 -0.36 10.51
C ALA A 120 -3.68 -1.10 9.23
N VAL A 121 -3.83 -0.41 8.11
CA VAL A 121 -4.15 -1.02 6.80
C VAL A 121 -3.12 -2.11 6.44
N ALA A 122 -1.83 -1.83 6.63
CA ALA A 122 -0.80 -2.81 6.34
C ALA A 122 -0.78 -4.01 7.30
N LYS A 123 -1.21 -3.82 8.55
CA LYS A 123 -1.38 -4.92 9.53
C LYS A 123 -2.60 -5.77 9.16
N TYR A 124 -3.72 -5.14 8.79
CA TYR A 124 -4.93 -5.80 8.31
C TYR A 124 -4.65 -6.71 7.11
N HIS A 125 -4.02 -6.15 6.06
CA HIS A 125 -3.69 -6.89 4.85
C HIS A 125 -2.84 -8.12 5.17
N LYS A 126 -1.80 -7.97 5.99
CA LYS A 126 -0.92 -9.08 6.40
C LYS A 126 -1.68 -10.19 7.13
N LEU A 127 -2.59 -9.84 8.03
CA LEU A 127 -3.38 -10.82 8.79
C LEU A 127 -4.33 -11.58 7.88
N GLN A 128 -5.02 -10.88 6.98
CA GLN A 128 -5.95 -11.50 6.03
C GLN A 128 -5.22 -12.39 5.03
N SER A 129 -4.10 -11.93 4.46
CA SER A 129 -3.26 -12.76 3.59
C SER A 129 -2.73 -13.99 4.31
N GLY A 130 -2.33 -13.87 5.58
CA GLY A 130 -1.90 -15.02 6.39
C GLY A 130 -3.05 -15.97 6.78
N ALA A 131 -4.28 -15.46 6.93
CA ALA A 131 -5.46 -16.29 7.16
C ALA A 131 -5.89 -17.03 5.88
N ALA A 132 -5.94 -16.34 4.74
CA ALA A 132 -6.25 -16.92 3.44
C ALA A 132 -5.23 -18.00 3.05
N ALA A 133 -3.93 -17.72 3.20
CA ALA A 133 -2.88 -18.69 2.89
C ALA A 133 -3.01 -20.00 3.69
N ARG A 134 -3.41 -19.91 4.98
CA ARG A 134 -3.67 -21.10 5.81
C ARG A 134 -4.87 -21.92 5.34
N ARG A 135 -5.81 -21.31 4.62
CA ARG A 135 -6.95 -21.98 3.99
C ARG A 135 -6.67 -22.44 2.56
N GLY A 136 -5.45 -22.22 2.03
CA GLY A 136 -5.13 -22.49 0.62
C GLY A 136 -5.71 -21.45 -0.35
N GLU A 137 -6.12 -20.29 0.15
CA GLU A 137 -6.67 -19.18 -0.63
C GLU A 137 -5.64 -18.08 -0.84
N SER A 138 -5.92 -17.18 -1.79
CA SER A 138 -5.15 -15.95 -1.99
C SER A 138 -5.94 -14.73 -1.51
N TRP A 139 -5.24 -13.71 -1.01
CA TRP A 139 -5.85 -12.46 -0.56
C TRP A 139 -5.23 -11.26 -1.29
N ALA A 140 -6.03 -10.56 -2.07
CA ALA A 140 -5.62 -9.44 -2.88
C ALA A 140 -5.76 -8.09 -2.13
N GLN A 141 -5.07 -7.07 -2.64
CA GLN A 141 -5.19 -5.70 -2.12
C GLN A 141 -6.57 -5.10 -2.37
N GLU A 142 -7.24 -5.50 -3.45
CA GLU A 142 -8.59 -5.05 -3.79
C GLU A 142 -9.62 -5.47 -2.72
N GLN A 143 -9.57 -6.72 -2.26
CA GLN A 143 -10.40 -7.21 -1.15
C GLN A 143 -10.14 -6.46 0.16
N THR A 144 -8.89 -6.03 0.38
CA THR A 144 -8.56 -5.17 1.53
C THR A 144 -9.17 -3.79 1.37
N GLY A 145 -9.16 -3.25 0.15
CA GLY A 145 -9.77 -1.98 -0.17
C GLY A 145 -11.28 -2.00 0.07
N GLU A 146 -11.98 -2.98 -0.49
CA GLU A 146 -13.41 -3.16 -0.35
C GLU A 146 -13.87 -3.18 1.12
N LEU A 147 -13.23 -4.00 1.96
CA LEU A 147 -13.61 -4.12 3.37
C LEU A 147 -13.32 -2.87 4.21
N LEU A 148 -12.25 -2.14 3.87
CA LEU A 148 -11.86 -0.92 4.58
C LEU A 148 -12.46 0.36 3.98
N GLY A 149 -13.23 0.26 2.89
CA GLY A 149 -13.76 1.42 2.16
C GLY A 149 -12.65 2.28 1.53
N LEU A 150 -11.63 1.63 0.97
CA LEU A 150 -10.47 2.23 0.31
C LEU A 150 -10.37 1.71 -1.13
N ASP A 151 -9.84 2.51 -2.05
CA ASP A 151 -9.43 1.98 -3.35
C ASP A 151 -8.12 1.15 -3.25
N GLN A 152 -7.92 0.25 -4.21
CA GLN A 152 -6.74 -0.62 -4.28
C GLN A 152 -5.43 0.18 -4.35
N SER A 153 -5.43 1.35 -4.99
CA SER A 153 -4.24 2.21 -5.09
C SER A 153 -3.85 2.80 -3.72
N ASN A 154 -4.81 3.18 -2.90
CA ASN A 154 -4.60 3.64 -1.53
C ASN A 154 -4.08 2.51 -0.63
N VAL A 155 -4.57 1.29 -0.80
CA VAL A 155 -4.00 0.11 -0.10
C VAL A 155 -2.54 -0.11 -0.51
N SER A 156 -2.24 -0.09 -1.81
CA SER A 156 -0.88 -0.26 -2.33
C SER A 156 0.08 0.80 -1.76
N ARG A 157 -0.33 2.07 -1.80
CA ARG A 157 0.41 3.20 -1.22
C ARG A 157 0.64 3.03 0.27
N ALA A 158 -0.40 2.63 1.02
CA ALA A 158 -0.29 2.37 2.45
C ALA A 158 0.72 1.24 2.73
N LEU A 159 0.71 0.14 1.97
CA LEU A 159 1.66 -0.95 2.16
C LEU A 159 3.11 -0.51 1.96
N ILE A 160 3.38 0.30 0.91
CA ILE A 160 4.71 0.85 0.63
C ILE A 160 5.18 1.75 1.77
N VAL A 161 4.32 2.69 2.19
CA VAL A 161 4.66 3.68 3.22
C VAL A 161 4.78 3.03 4.60
N ALA A 162 3.88 2.11 4.96
CA ALA A 162 3.95 1.35 6.22
C ALA A 162 5.26 0.56 6.34
N LYS A 163 5.72 -0.06 5.24
CA LYS A 163 7.00 -0.78 5.22
C LYS A 163 8.17 0.17 5.54
N ARG A 164 8.13 1.41 5.02
CA ARG A 164 9.14 2.43 5.27
C ARG A 164 9.10 2.93 6.72
N ILE A 165 7.92 3.27 7.23
CA ILE A 165 7.72 3.74 8.62
C ILE A 165 8.19 2.68 9.62
N ARG A 166 7.88 1.40 9.41
CA ARG A 166 8.36 0.33 10.30
C ARG A 166 9.89 0.16 10.30
N LYS A 167 10.53 0.43 9.16
CA LYS A 167 11.99 0.33 9.04
C LYS A 167 12.69 1.54 9.67
N GLU A 168 12.14 2.73 9.45
CA GLU A 168 12.68 4.00 9.94
C GLU A 168 11.56 4.86 10.56
N PRO A 169 11.19 4.61 11.83
CA PRO A 169 10.10 5.33 12.50
C PRO A 169 10.35 6.84 12.62
N ASP A 170 11.61 7.26 12.76
CA ASP A 170 11.99 8.68 12.90
C ASP A 170 12.42 9.34 11.57
N GLY A 171 12.24 8.62 10.45
CA GLY A 171 12.64 9.06 9.12
C GLY A 171 11.78 10.18 8.54
N LEU A 172 12.24 10.78 7.44
CA LEU A 172 11.53 11.85 6.73
C LEU A 172 10.12 11.45 6.29
N VAL A 173 9.94 10.19 5.91
CA VAL A 173 8.65 9.64 5.47
C VAL A 173 7.64 9.61 6.61
N ALA A 174 8.05 9.27 7.84
CA ALA A 174 7.16 9.23 9.00
C ALA A 174 6.74 10.63 9.47
N LYS A 175 7.63 11.61 9.30
CA LYS A 175 7.44 13.03 9.65
C LYS A 175 6.68 13.85 8.59
N ALA A 176 6.36 13.25 7.44
CA ALA A 176 5.62 13.94 6.38
C ALA A 176 4.24 14.42 6.88
N ALA A 177 3.75 15.53 6.33
CA ALA A 177 2.46 16.09 6.73
C ALA A 177 1.27 15.26 6.21
N SER A 178 1.48 14.48 5.14
CA SER A 178 0.45 13.66 4.53
C SER A 178 0.99 12.39 3.86
N LEU A 179 0.10 11.44 3.60
CA LEU A 179 0.41 10.24 2.80
C LEU A 179 0.93 10.59 1.40
N LYS A 180 0.37 11.62 0.76
CA LYS A 180 0.78 12.05 -0.58
C LYS A 180 2.23 12.53 -0.58
N GLU A 181 2.60 13.35 0.41
CA GLU A 181 3.96 13.84 0.58
C GLU A 181 4.93 12.70 0.91
N ALA A 182 4.55 11.77 1.78
CA ALA A 182 5.33 10.58 2.10
C ALA A 182 5.66 9.75 0.85
N ILE A 183 4.71 9.57 -0.08
CA ILE A 183 4.93 8.87 -1.35
C ILE A 183 5.89 9.65 -2.25
N LEU A 184 5.74 10.97 -2.35
CA LEU A 184 6.63 11.82 -3.15
C LEU A 184 8.08 11.74 -2.65
N LEU A 185 8.29 11.69 -1.34
CA LEU A 185 9.62 11.49 -0.74
C LEU A 185 10.21 10.15 -1.16
N ILE A 186 9.45 9.05 -1.03
CA ILE A 186 9.90 7.71 -1.45
C ILE A 186 10.20 7.68 -2.96
N LEU A 187 9.40 8.35 -3.78
CA LEU A 187 9.60 8.41 -5.23
C LEU A 187 10.88 9.17 -5.59
N LYS A 188 11.13 10.33 -4.95
CA LYS A 188 12.35 11.13 -5.15
C LYS A 188 13.61 10.34 -4.78
N GLU A 189 13.57 9.60 -3.67
CA GLU A 189 14.67 8.72 -3.26
C GLU A 189 14.95 7.63 -4.30
N ARG A 190 13.90 6.96 -4.79
CA ARG A 190 14.04 5.93 -5.84
C ARG A 190 14.60 6.50 -7.14
N GLN A 191 14.16 7.70 -7.54
CA GLN A 191 14.69 8.38 -8.72
C GLN A 191 16.17 8.71 -8.57
N ALA A 192 16.59 9.22 -7.40
CA ALA A 192 18.00 9.50 -7.12
C ALA A 192 18.86 8.23 -7.10
N GLU A 193 18.35 7.14 -6.55
CA GLU A 193 19.03 5.84 -6.54
C GLU A 193 19.17 5.26 -7.96
N ALA A 194 18.09 5.30 -8.75
CA ALA A 194 18.12 4.86 -10.15
C ALA A 194 19.11 5.68 -11.00
N ALA A 195 19.14 7.00 -10.82
CA ALA A 195 20.09 7.88 -11.50
C ALA A 195 21.55 7.56 -11.13
N LYS A 196 21.83 7.25 -9.85
CA LYS A 196 23.16 6.81 -9.40
C LYS A 196 23.56 5.48 -10.03
N VAL A 197 22.66 4.50 -10.04
CA VAL A 197 22.92 3.19 -10.66
C VAL A 197 23.19 3.35 -12.15
N PHE A 198 22.41 4.18 -12.85
CA PHE A 198 22.61 4.46 -14.26
C PHE A 198 23.96 5.16 -14.53
N ALA A 199 24.32 6.17 -13.72
CA ALA A 199 25.61 6.84 -13.83
C ALA A 199 26.80 5.90 -13.59
N ASN A 200 26.69 4.96 -12.64
CA ASN A 200 27.71 3.96 -12.39
C ASN A 200 27.86 2.99 -13.57
N LYS A 201 26.75 2.49 -14.12
CA LYS A 201 26.77 1.63 -15.32
C LYS A 201 27.39 2.32 -16.54
N LEU A 202 27.13 3.61 -16.73
CA LEU A 202 27.75 4.41 -17.79
C LEU A 202 29.25 4.57 -17.61
N LYS A 203 29.72 4.78 -16.37
CA LYS A 203 31.15 4.86 -16.05
C LYS A 203 31.86 3.53 -16.29
N GLU A 204 31.26 2.41 -15.89
CA GLU A 204 31.80 1.07 -16.13
C GLU A 204 31.91 0.76 -17.62
N LYS A 205 30.88 1.08 -18.41
CA LYS A 205 30.92 0.94 -19.87
C LYS A 205 32.00 1.82 -20.51
N ARG A 206 32.15 3.07 -20.08
CA ARG A 206 33.22 3.96 -20.60
C ARG A 206 34.62 3.43 -20.29
N LYS A 207 34.82 2.84 -19.11
CA LYS A 207 36.11 2.25 -18.72
C LYS A 207 36.47 0.99 -19.53
N GLN A 208 35.47 0.32 -20.11
CA GLN A 208 35.66 -0.81 -21.04
C GLN A 208 35.90 -0.39 -22.49
N ILE A 209 35.69 0.90 -22.83
CA ILE A 209 35.82 1.43 -24.21
C ILE A 209 37.07 2.34 -24.33
N GLU A 210 37.92 2.46 -23.31
CA GLU A 210 39.20 3.15 -23.50
C GLU A 210 40.06 2.43 -24.55
N PRO A 211 40.72 3.17 -25.47
CA PRO A 211 41.16 2.62 -26.74
C PRO A 211 42.45 1.82 -26.56
N SER A 212 42.40 0.52 -26.85
CA SER A 212 43.58 -0.17 -27.35
C SER A 212 44.01 0.51 -28.67
N GLU A 213 45.30 0.78 -28.79
CA GLU A 213 46.04 1.48 -29.85
C GLU A 213 45.47 1.40 -31.28
N PRO A 214 45.73 2.41 -32.14
CA PRO A 214 45.18 2.49 -33.48
C PRO A 214 45.64 1.29 -34.34
N ALA A 215 44.71 0.38 -34.60
CA ALA A 215 44.93 -0.75 -35.49
C ALA A 215 45.10 -0.26 -36.94
N THR A 216 46.23 -0.65 -37.52
CA THR A 216 46.64 -0.47 -38.90
C THR A 216 45.57 -0.98 -39.86
N VAL A 217 45.09 -0.10 -40.75
CA VAL A 217 44.16 -0.43 -41.84
C VAL A 217 44.86 -1.38 -42.81
N VAL A 218 44.51 -2.67 -42.79
CA VAL A 218 44.83 -3.61 -43.86
C VAL A 218 43.55 -3.90 -44.64
N SER A 219 43.54 -3.35 -45.85
CA SER A 219 42.57 -3.61 -46.90
C SER A 219 42.88 -4.96 -47.56
N THR A 220 41.94 -5.90 -47.50
CA THR A 220 41.84 -6.99 -48.49
C THR A 220 40.37 -7.28 -48.79
N ASN A 221 39.98 -6.96 -50.02
CA ASN A 221 38.78 -7.47 -50.66
C ASN A 221 38.95 -8.96 -50.96
N GLU A 222 37.96 -9.78 -50.61
CA GLU A 222 37.62 -10.99 -51.36
C GLU A 222 36.16 -11.39 -51.11
N PRO A 223 35.39 -11.75 -52.14
CA PRO A 223 33.96 -12.07 -52.02
C PRO A 223 33.76 -13.55 -51.65
N LYS A 224 32.91 -13.83 -50.66
CA LYS A 224 32.45 -15.19 -50.37
C LYS A 224 30.94 -15.34 -50.57
N LYS A 225 30.63 -16.48 -51.19
CA LYS A 225 29.34 -16.94 -51.71
C LYS A 225 28.28 -17.15 -50.63
N GLU A 226 27.05 -17.04 -51.09
CA GLU A 226 25.78 -17.39 -50.44
C GLU A 226 25.78 -18.84 -49.96
N ASP A 227 25.31 -19.05 -48.72
CA ASP A 227 24.64 -20.29 -48.35
C ASP A 227 23.54 -19.99 -47.32
N ASP A 228 22.38 -20.56 -47.63
CA ASP A 228 21.07 -20.27 -47.05
C ASP A 228 20.83 -21.19 -45.85
N SER A 229 20.88 -20.66 -44.62
CA SER A 229 20.29 -21.32 -43.46
C SER A 229 19.92 -20.32 -42.37
N ALA A 230 18.62 -20.25 -42.07
CA ALA A 230 18.05 -19.42 -41.03
C ALA A 230 18.47 -19.92 -39.63
N GLN A 231 19.39 -19.20 -38.99
CA GLN A 231 19.63 -19.25 -37.55
C GLN A 231 19.23 -17.92 -36.88
N PRO A 232 18.72 -17.95 -35.64
CA PRO A 232 18.32 -16.74 -34.93
C PRO A 232 19.57 -15.91 -34.58
N LYS A 233 19.64 -14.69 -35.12
CA LYS A 233 20.77 -13.77 -34.89
C LYS A 233 20.86 -13.40 -33.41
N SER A 234 22.06 -13.55 -32.85
CA SER A 234 22.41 -13.11 -31.50
C SER A 234 22.32 -11.59 -31.39
N SER A 235 21.82 -11.11 -30.26
CA SER A 235 21.50 -9.71 -29.95
C SER A 235 22.73 -8.79 -29.74
N SER A 236 23.77 -8.90 -30.57
CA SER A 236 24.98 -8.06 -30.49
C SER A 236 25.11 -7.02 -31.61
N ASP A 237 24.13 -6.89 -32.51
CA ASP A 237 24.09 -5.80 -33.49
C ASP A 237 23.67 -4.51 -32.78
N LEU A 238 24.67 -3.82 -32.20
CA LEU A 238 24.55 -2.48 -31.65
C LEU A 238 24.19 -1.52 -32.80
N TYR A 239 22.91 -1.15 -32.89
CA TYR A 239 22.45 -0.06 -33.76
C TYR A 239 23.31 1.18 -33.51
N SER A 240 23.89 1.73 -34.58
CA SER A 240 24.60 3.00 -34.50
C SER A 240 23.57 4.11 -34.21
N MET A 241 23.96 5.21 -33.59
CA MET A 241 23.03 6.33 -33.37
C MET A 241 22.45 6.90 -34.69
N GLN A 242 23.11 6.65 -35.82
CA GLN A 242 22.63 7.04 -37.15
C GLN A 242 21.42 6.21 -37.60
N ASP A 243 21.25 4.98 -37.10
CA ASP A 243 20.12 4.11 -37.44
C ASP A 243 18.81 4.56 -36.76
N VAL A 244 18.89 5.16 -35.57
CA VAL A 244 17.70 5.45 -34.75
C VAL A 244 16.88 6.61 -35.32
N SER A 245 17.53 7.59 -35.95
CA SER A 245 16.85 8.74 -36.57
C SER A 245 15.93 8.37 -37.74
N GLU A 246 16.09 7.18 -38.32
CA GLU A 246 15.24 6.72 -39.42
C GLU A 246 13.86 6.22 -38.94
N PHE A 247 13.76 5.77 -37.69
CA PHE A 247 12.52 5.20 -37.14
C PHE A 247 12.02 5.83 -35.84
N PHE A 248 12.81 6.70 -35.21
CA PHE A 248 12.44 7.41 -33.99
C PHE A 248 12.27 8.91 -34.26
N HIS A 249 11.03 9.39 -34.17
CA HIS A 249 10.67 10.79 -34.41
C HIS A 249 10.13 11.42 -33.12
N VAL A 250 10.65 12.61 -32.78
CA VAL A 250 10.20 13.38 -31.60
C VAL A 250 9.43 14.61 -32.08
N GLY A 251 8.16 14.75 -31.68
CA GLY A 251 7.31 15.89 -32.03
C GLY A 251 5.82 15.60 -31.87
N ASP A 252 4.97 16.53 -32.32
CA ASP A 252 3.51 16.35 -32.34
C ASP A 252 3.11 15.30 -33.39
N CYS A 253 2.32 14.31 -33.00
CA CYS A 253 1.90 13.24 -33.90
C CYS A 253 1.03 13.75 -35.06
N LEU A 254 0.24 14.82 -34.85
CA LEU A 254 -0.61 15.42 -35.88
C LEU A 254 0.20 16.10 -36.97
N GLU A 255 1.40 16.58 -36.65
CA GLU A 255 2.31 17.19 -37.62
C GLU A 255 3.25 16.17 -38.27
N LEU A 256 3.66 15.14 -37.52
CA LEU A 256 4.65 14.16 -37.96
C LEU A 256 4.05 13.07 -38.83
N LEU A 257 2.88 12.53 -38.48
CA LEU A 257 2.29 11.40 -39.20
C LEU A 257 1.99 11.72 -40.67
N PRO A 258 1.45 12.90 -41.05
CA PRO A 258 1.24 13.23 -42.46
C PRO A 258 2.54 13.24 -43.26
N LYS A 259 3.61 13.82 -42.70
CA LYS A 259 4.94 13.90 -43.34
C LYS A 259 5.58 12.52 -43.51
N LEU A 260 5.32 11.60 -42.59
CA LEU A 260 5.78 10.22 -42.69
C LEU A 260 4.96 9.44 -43.72
N ALA A 261 3.64 9.64 -43.75
CA ALA A 261 2.74 8.99 -44.69
C ALA A 261 3.02 9.34 -46.17
N GLU A 262 3.69 10.47 -46.44
CA GLU A 262 4.18 10.80 -47.78
C GLU A 262 5.28 9.84 -48.28
N LYS A 263 6.02 9.22 -47.37
CA LYS A 263 7.22 8.41 -47.68
C LYS A 263 7.04 6.93 -47.38
N ILE A 264 6.19 6.59 -46.40
CA ILE A 264 6.00 5.22 -45.93
C ILE A 264 4.51 4.90 -45.74
N THR A 265 4.13 3.64 -45.94
CA THR A 265 2.79 3.16 -45.63
C THR A 265 2.70 2.80 -44.16
N ILE A 266 1.75 3.41 -43.43
CA ILE A 266 1.51 3.12 -42.02
C ILE A 266 0.33 2.15 -41.91
N ASN A 267 0.61 0.88 -41.60
CA ASN A 267 -0.45 -0.14 -41.52
C ASN A 267 -1.12 -0.21 -40.15
N HIS A 268 -0.39 0.06 -39.07
CA HIS A 268 -0.86 -0.08 -37.69
C HIS A 268 -0.37 1.11 -36.85
N ILE A 269 -1.23 1.63 -35.99
CA ILE A 269 -0.88 2.64 -35.00
C ILE A 269 -1.14 2.03 -33.63
N ILE A 270 -0.07 1.88 -32.84
CA ILE A 270 -0.15 1.45 -31.45
C ILE A 270 0.13 2.68 -30.60
N THR A 271 -0.91 3.20 -29.97
CA THR A 271 -0.81 4.30 -29.01
C THR A 271 -1.02 3.76 -27.61
N ASP A 272 -0.23 4.24 -26.67
CA ASP A 272 -0.59 4.11 -25.26
C ASP A 272 -1.79 5.04 -25.02
N PRO A 273 -2.93 4.58 -24.49
CA PRO A 273 -3.99 5.48 -24.09
C PRO A 273 -3.44 6.47 -23.06
N PRO A 274 -3.80 7.76 -23.15
CA PRO A 274 -3.17 8.77 -22.33
C PRO A 274 -3.63 8.64 -20.88
N TYR A 275 -2.79 8.03 -20.05
CA TYR A 275 -2.98 8.06 -18.60
C TYR A 275 -2.62 9.46 -18.09
N ALA A 276 -3.62 10.22 -17.66
CA ALA A 276 -3.56 11.55 -17.03
C ALA A 276 -3.90 12.80 -17.88
N ILE A 277 -4.76 12.70 -18.90
CA ILE A 277 -5.54 13.87 -19.35
C ILE A 277 -6.84 13.96 -18.55
N ASN A 278 -7.21 15.16 -18.12
CA ASN A 278 -8.53 15.44 -17.55
C ASN A 278 -9.60 14.99 -18.55
N MET A 279 -10.35 13.94 -18.18
CA MET A 279 -11.43 13.35 -19.00
C MET A 279 -12.60 14.31 -19.24
N GLU A 280 -12.60 15.48 -18.60
CA GLU A 280 -13.63 16.52 -18.75
C GLU A 280 -13.67 17.12 -20.16
N ASN A 281 -12.61 16.99 -20.96
CA ASN A 281 -12.54 17.50 -22.34
C ASN A 281 -12.85 16.45 -23.42
N LEU A 282 -13.18 15.21 -23.05
CA LEU A 282 -13.57 14.15 -23.98
C LEU A 282 -15.06 14.26 -24.33
N ASN A 283 -15.47 15.40 -24.88
CA ASN A 283 -16.76 15.54 -25.52
C ASN A 283 -16.62 15.00 -26.95
N MET A 284 -16.77 13.69 -27.12
CA MET A 284 -16.81 13.08 -28.45
C MET A 284 -18.19 13.34 -29.07
N GLU A 285 -18.36 14.53 -29.65
CA GLU A 285 -19.45 14.78 -30.61
C GLU A 285 -19.22 13.87 -31.81
N GLY A 286 -20.03 12.82 -31.95
CA GLY A 286 -19.98 11.94 -33.12
C GLY A 286 -20.35 10.47 -32.88
N LEU A 287 -20.55 10.03 -31.64
CA LEU A 287 -21.13 8.72 -31.37
C LEU A 287 -22.61 8.89 -31.01
N GLU A 288 -23.45 8.94 -32.03
CA GLU A 288 -24.90 8.74 -31.87
C GLU A 288 -25.14 7.37 -31.22
N LYS A 289 -26.00 7.36 -30.21
CA LYS A 289 -26.38 6.19 -29.42
C LYS A 289 -27.30 5.24 -30.18
#